data_AF-A0A351WR90-F1
#
_entry.id   AF-A0A351WR90-F1
#
_cell.length_a   1.000
_cell.length_b   1.000
_cell.length_c   1.000
_cell.angle_alpha   90.00
_cell.angle_beta   90.00
_cell.angle_gamma   90.00
#
_symmetry.space_group_name_H-M   'P 1'
#
loop_
_entity.id
_entity.type
_entity.pdbx_description
1 polymer ?
#
loop_
_entity_poly.entity_id
_entity_poly.type
_entity_poly.pdbx_seq_one_letter_code
_entity_poly.pdbx_strand_id
1 'polypeptide(L)'
;MPLAVATAFFYLLWFFVPPIRLVWRCLSIQENLPVMNTVKACYDSVWPFKPAMFRRQMRLWLELRLLHPRPRKEPNWFLDPRTKRYQLQFDDAAYRREIAAWRLSTRAKFCALKIKEKEPVIEVVDVFRLNDEATKNGIKQYLLAVSQLKLSLDEEASFLCSVKIEHGFLLPLNLLAGLMSRFSDDWDPIISCYDRMANEGFSPQQMTIFNLWLLWGPSVPICSCDQWAGPVTLQYGFGDENNSVRVRVRDETKEHLLADLRKSVAARSTTAHPALHASITGRLWPPSSFFQGEICGAQQELLNPDREAFILEYESHSVIGNPASSRLFYTGYIWALFVVGCEGKPTADQLRREPWLHVIPFFEHGNIVDESCYKMAKLQLALKVLNYLKRNTQQGADISLPPLKLWYVCALDDSGCGHGIEVAPKGKTIRATLEGLLAEDEFRSVRKRLVTDDRSFADILSGCHLSKMVSGLFEAIEGER
;
A
#
# COMPACT_ATOMS: atom_id res chain seq x y z
N MET A 1 39.87 28.06 34.20
CA MET A 1 39.70 26.58 34.23
C MET A 1 38.25 26.10 34.37
N PRO A 2 37.41 26.56 35.32
CA PRO A 2 36.08 25.99 35.51
C PRO A 2 35.12 26.25 34.34
N LEU A 3 35.24 27.41 33.67
CA LEU A 3 34.41 27.73 32.50
C LEU A 3 34.67 26.79 31.31
N ALA A 4 35.95 26.52 30.98
CA ALA A 4 36.31 25.64 29.86
C ALA A 4 35.90 24.18 30.10
N VAL A 5 35.99 23.70 31.35
CA VAL A 5 35.55 22.35 31.75
C VAL A 5 34.03 22.25 31.67
N ALA A 6 33.30 23.27 32.15
CA ALA A 6 31.85 23.33 32.04
C ALA A 6 31.42 23.38 30.56
N THR A 7 32.04 24.22 29.74
CA THR A 7 31.77 24.32 28.30
C THR A 7 32.04 23.00 27.59
N ALA A 8 33.18 22.33 27.85
CA ALA A 8 33.48 21.01 27.29
C ALA A 8 32.46 19.95 27.71
N PHE A 9 32.02 19.97 28.97
CA PHE A 9 30.98 19.07 29.48
C PHE A 9 29.61 19.33 28.83
N PHE A 10 29.23 20.59 28.65
CA PHE A 10 28.01 20.98 27.91
C PHE A 10 28.07 20.54 26.45
N TYR A 11 29.21 20.71 25.76
CA TYR A 11 29.39 20.21 24.40
C TYR A 11 29.28 18.68 24.35
N LEU A 12 29.88 17.98 25.31
CA LEU A 12 29.82 16.53 25.37
C LEU A 12 28.36 16.07 25.57
N LEU A 13 27.65 16.62 26.55
CA LEU A 13 26.22 16.39 26.75
C LEU A 13 25.39 16.69 25.50
N TRP A 14 25.67 17.79 24.80
CA TRP A 14 24.98 18.17 23.57
C TRP A 14 25.07 17.10 22.48
N PHE A 15 26.18 16.35 22.40
CA PHE A 15 26.32 15.27 21.43
C PHE A 15 25.64 13.94 21.85
N PHE A 16 25.59 13.63 23.14
CA PHE A 16 25.04 12.36 23.64
C PHE A 16 23.54 12.44 23.99
N VAL A 17 23.02 13.61 24.37
CA VAL A 17 21.61 13.79 24.76
C VAL A 17 20.62 13.55 23.61
N PRO A 18 20.83 14.05 22.37
CA PRO A 18 19.86 13.86 21.30
C PRO A 18 19.60 12.38 20.94
N PRO A 19 20.60 11.50 20.79
CA PRO A 19 20.38 10.06 20.58
C PRO A 19 19.70 9.37 21.76
N ILE A 20 20.02 9.77 22.99
CA ILE A 20 19.36 9.24 24.19
C ILE A 20 17.88 9.64 24.18
N ARG A 21 17.57 10.89 23.83
CA ARG A 21 16.19 11.38 23.67
C ARG A 21 15.45 10.65 22.55
N LEU A 22 16.12 10.36 21.44
CA LEU A 22 15.56 9.56 20.34
C LEU A 22 15.12 8.19 20.85
N VAL A 23 16.02 7.46 21.51
CA VAL A 23 15.75 6.12 22.05
C VAL A 23 14.66 6.16 23.11
N TRP A 24 14.69 7.16 23.99
CA TRP A 24 13.66 7.37 24.99
C TRP A 24 12.28 7.54 24.37
N ARG A 25 12.14 8.45 23.38
CA ARG A 25 10.87 8.73 22.69
C ARG A 25 10.32 7.52 21.95
N CYS A 26 11.18 6.73 21.31
CA CYS A 26 10.76 5.56 20.55
C CYS A 26 10.39 4.36 21.46
N LEU A 27 11.04 4.19 22.61
CA LEU A 27 10.82 3.04 23.50
C LEU A 27 9.73 3.27 24.56
N SER A 28 9.46 4.51 24.96
CA SER A 28 8.54 4.84 26.07
C SER A 28 7.09 4.44 25.81
N ILE A 29 6.70 4.22 24.55
CA ILE A 29 5.32 3.91 24.16
C ILE A 29 5.04 2.40 24.26
N GLN A 30 6.06 1.53 24.11
CA GLN A 30 5.85 0.09 23.96
C GLN A 30 6.32 -0.75 25.15
N GLU A 31 7.06 -0.20 26.13
CA GLU A 31 7.70 -1.01 27.17
C GLU A 31 7.55 -0.49 28.60
N ASN A 32 7.33 -1.42 29.54
CA ASN A 32 7.13 -1.14 30.98
C ASN A 32 8.35 -0.53 31.70
N LEU A 33 9.54 -0.45 31.07
CA LEU A 33 10.79 0.07 31.66
C LEU A 33 11.68 0.77 30.61
N PRO A 34 11.33 1.97 30.14
CA PRO A 34 12.08 2.69 29.10
C PRO A 34 13.49 3.08 29.55
N VAL A 35 13.69 3.38 30.84
CA VAL A 35 14.99 3.73 31.42
C VAL A 35 16.01 2.62 31.23
N MET A 36 15.66 1.38 31.62
CA MET A 36 16.59 0.26 31.58
C MET A 36 17.00 -0.10 30.16
N ASN A 37 16.09 0.01 29.20
CA ASN A 37 16.40 -0.23 27.79
C ASN A 37 17.26 0.89 27.18
N THR A 38 17.05 2.13 27.60
CA THR A 38 17.89 3.27 27.17
C THR A 38 19.31 3.11 27.72
N VAL A 39 19.47 2.74 28.99
CA VAL A 39 20.78 2.44 29.59
C VAL A 39 21.46 1.30 28.86
N LYS A 40 20.72 0.25 28.52
CA LYS A 40 21.25 -0.86 27.73
C LYS A 40 21.69 -0.44 26.34
N ALA A 41 20.88 0.34 25.61
CA ALA A 41 21.25 0.86 24.30
C ALA A 41 22.53 1.71 24.37
N CYS A 42 22.66 2.54 25.41
CA CYS A 42 23.88 3.30 25.67
C CYS A 42 25.07 2.36 25.90
N TYR A 43 24.96 1.40 26.82
CA TYR A 43 26.02 0.43 27.10
C TYR A 43 26.45 -0.33 25.83
N ASP A 44 25.46 -0.79 25.06
CA ASP A 44 25.69 -1.50 23.81
C ASP A 44 26.35 -0.57 22.77
N SER A 45 26.22 0.76 22.85
CA SER A 45 26.71 1.75 21.86
C SER A 45 27.93 2.57 22.29
N VAL A 46 28.42 2.43 23.53
CA VAL A 46 29.47 3.28 24.13
C VAL A 46 30.85 3.13 23.46
N TRP A 47 31.09 2.06 22.70
CA TRP A 47 32.38 1.78 22.09
C TRP A 47 32.35 1.84 20.55
N PRO A 48 33.21 2.64 19.89
CA PRO A 48 34.20 3.57 20.46
C PRO A 48 33.58 4.89 20.96
N PHE A 49 34.21 5.56 21.93
CA PHE A 49 33.81 6.85 22.56
C PHE A 49 33.77 8.07 21.61
N LYS A 50 33.65 7.87 20.30
CA LYS A 50 33.47 8.95 19.33
C LYS A 50 31.98 9.32 19.29
N PRO A 51 31.60 10.59 19.52
CA PRO A 51 30.19 10.96 19.56
C PRO A 51 29.42 10.63 18.27
N ALA A 52 30.03 10.82 17.09
CA ALA A 52 29.43 10.44 15.81
C ALA A 52 29.14 8.93 15.72
N MET A 53 30.05 8.08 16.21
CA MET A 53 29.86 6.63 16.25
C MET A 53 28.76 6.24 17.22
N PHE A 54 28.72 6.87 18.40
CA PHE A 54 27.66 6.64 19.37
C PHE A 54 26.27 6.96 18.79
N ARG A 55 26.12 8.14 18.16
CA ARG A 55 24.86 8.54 17.48
C ARG A 55 24.42 7.49 16.47
N ARG A 56 25.33 7.09 15.59
CA ARG A 56 25.09 6.09 14.55
C ARG A 56 24.69 4.74 15.15
N GLN A 57 25.41 4.27 16.17
CA GLN A 57 25.14 2.98 16.82
C GLN A 57 23.78 2.98 17.53
N MET A 58 23.38 4.08 18.19
CA MET A 58 22.05 4.20 18.82
C MET A 58 20.93 4.13 17.78
N ARG A 59 21.09 4.78 16.62
CA ARG A 59 20.14 4.70 15.50
C ARG A 59 20.05 3.28 14.94
N LEU A 60 21.19 2.65 14.62
CA LEU A 60 21.22 1.26 14.15
C LEU A 60 20.61 0.27 15.16
N TRP A 61 20.79 0.50 16.45
CA TRP A 61 20.19 -0.31 17.50
C TRP A 61 18.66 -0.19 17.49
N LEU A 62 18.13 1.03 17.34
CA LEU A 62 16.69 1.27 17.22
C LEU A 62 16.12 0.65 15.95
N GLU A 63 16.74 0.89 14.80
CA GLU A 63 16.31 0.36 13.50
C GLU A 63 16.24 -1.18 13.54
N LEU A 64 17.27 -1.83 14.11
CA LEU A 64 17.25 -3.27 14.32
C LEU A 64 16.13 -3.71 15.25
N ARG A 65 15.87 -2.98 16.34
CA ARG A 65 14.81 -3.34 17.29
C ARG A 65 13.41 -3.16 16.71
N LEU A 66 13.21 -2.18 15.83
CA LEU A 66 11.96 -1.98 15.10
C LEU A 66 11.68 -3.14 14.14
N LEU A 67 12.68 -3.55 13.36
CA LEU A 67 12.54 -4.61 12.36
C LEU A 67 12.67 -6.03 12.94
N HIS A 68 13.20 -6.15 14.16
CA HIS A 68 13.32 -7.39 14.92
C HIS A 68 12.74 -7.23 16.34
N PRO A 69 11.41 -7.01 16.45
CA PRO A 69 10.78 -6.69 17.71
C PRO A 69 10.89 -7.85 18.71
N ARG A 70 10.79 -7.51 19.99
CA ARG A 70 10.79 -8.49 21.07
C ARG A 70 9.59 -9.43 20.92
N PRO A 71 9.77 -10.76 21.08
CA PRO A 71 8.67 -11.71 21.08
C PRO A 71 7.56 -11.31 22.06
N ARG A 72 6.32 -11.40 21.60
CA ARG A 72 5.13 -11.20 22.45
C ARG A 72 4.82 -12.50 23.17
N LYS A 73 4.27 -12.37 24.38
CA LYS A 73 3.80 -13.52 25.14
C LYS A 73 2.40 -13.88 24.64
N GLU A 74 2.32 -14.81 23.71
CA GLU A 74 1.03 -15.24 23.14
C GLU A 74 0.45 -16.41 23.95
N PRO A 75 -0.86 -16.40 24.23
CA PRO A 75 -1.51 -17.54 24.84
C PRO A 75 -1.77 -18.63 23.80
N ASN A 76 -1.56 -19.89 24.19
CA ASN A 76 -1.94 -21.03 23.37
C ASN A 76 -3.32 -21.53 23.77
N TRP A 77 -4.14 -21.83 22.77
CA TRP A 77 -5.42 -22.50 22.98
C TRP A 77 -5.17 -23.99 23.21
N PHE A 78 -5.48 -24.46 24.41
CA PHE A 78 -5.39 -25.87 24.77
C PHE A 78 -6.80 -26.43 24.95
N LEU A 79 -7.11 -27.53 24.26
CA LEU A 79 -8.37 -28.23 24.48
C LEU A 79 -8.26 -29.04 25.77
N ASP A 80 -8.97 -28.62 26.82
CA ASP A 80 -9.06 -29.40 28.04
C ASP A 80 -9.85 -30.70 27.77
N PRO A 81 -9.21 -31.88 27.88
CA PRO A 81 -9.85 -33.15 27.53
C PRO A 81 -11.01 -33.51 28.46
N ARG A 82 -11.07 -32.95 29.68
CA ARG A 82 -12.12 -33.20 30.68
C ARG A 82 -13.34 -32.31 30.46
N THR A 83 -13.12 -31.01 30.25
CA THR A 83 -14.22 -30.06 30.08
C THR A 83 -14.66 -29.88 28.63
N LYS A 84 -13.88 -30.41 27.66
CA LYS A 84 -14.07 -30.22 26.21
C LYS A 84 -14.13 -28.73 25.80
N ARG A 85 -13.55 -27.85 26.61
CA ARG A 85 -13.47 -26.41 26.35
C ARG A 85 -12.02 -26.04 26.03
N TYR A 86 -11.85 -25.11 25.11
CA TYR A 86 -10.56 -24.48 24.88
C TYR A 86 -10.25 -23.53 26.03
N GLN A 87 -9.08 -23.68 26.65
CA GLN A 87 -8.56 -22.80 27.68
C GLN A 87 -7.29 -22.12 27.16
N LEU A 88 -7.14 -20.85 27.49
CA LEU A 88 -5.93 -20.09 27.19
C LEU A 88 -4.88 -20.43 28.25
N GLN A 89 -3.76 -21.01 27.83
CA GLN A 89 -2.62 -21.27 28.69
C GLN A 89 -1.38 -20.55 28.16
N PHE A 90 -0.63 -19.93 29.07
CA PHE A 90 0.64 -19.31 28.77
C PHE A 90 1.78 -20.27 29.10
N ASP A 91 2.62 -20.59 28.12
CA ASP A 91 3.87 -21.33 28.36
C ASP A 91 5.00 -20.35 28.71
N ASP A 92 5.14 -20.06 30.00
CA ASP A 92 6.19 -19.17 30.52
C ASP A 92 7.60 -19.67 30.22
N ALA A 93 7.81 -20.99 30.16
CA ALA A 93 9.12 -21.58 29.92
C ALA A 93 9.52 -21.43 28.45
N ALA A 94 8.59 -21.72 27.52
CA ALA A 94 8.80 -21.47 26.10
C ALA A 94 9.06 -19.98 25.82
N TYR A 95 8.24 -19.08 26.38
CA TYR A 95 8.41 -17.64 26.20
C TYR A 95 9.77 -17.15 26.71
N ARG A 96 10.25 -17.62 27.86
CA ARG A 96 11.58 -17.27 28.39
C ARG A 96 12.71 -17.76 27.47
N ARG A 97 12.60 -18.97 26.92
CA ARG A 97 13.58 -19.51 25.95
C ARG A 97 13.61 -18.67 24.68
N GLU A 98 12.45 -18.28 24.17
CA GLU A 98 12.31 -17.45 22.99
C GLU A 98 12.93 -16.06 23.20
N ILE A 99 12.67 -15.40 24.35
CA ILE A 99 13.33 -14.13 24.70
C ILE A 99 14.86 -14.30 24.76
N ALA A 100 15.35 -15.38 25.37
CA ALA A 100 16.79 -15.61 25.48
C ALA A 100 17.43 -15.78 24.09
N ALA A 101 16.81 -16.56 23.20
CA ALA A 101 17.24 -16.73 21.82
C ALA A 101 17.19 -15.41 21.04
N TRP A 102 16.10 -14.65 21.17
CA TRP A 102 15.97 -13.32 20.56
C TRP A 102 17.06 -12.36 21.02
N ARG A 103 17.40 -12.34 22.32
CA ARG A 103 18.47 -11.48 22.86
C ARG A 103 19.84 -11.81 22.26
N LEU A 104 20.16 -13.11 22.15
CA LEU A 104 21.41 -13.58 21.56
C LEU A 104 21.49 -13.21 20.06
N SER A 105 20.42 -13.49 19.31
CA SER A 105 20.31 -13.15 17.88
C SER A 105 20.42 -11.64 17.65
N THR A 106 19.68 -10.83 18.41
CA THR A 106 19.71 -9.36 18.31
C THR A 106 21.12 -8.81 18.57
N ARG A 107 21.81 -9.32 19.60
CA ARG A 107 23.17 -8.88 19.89
C ARG A 107 24.13 -9.24 18.76
N ALA A 108 24.04 -10.45 18.21
CA ALA A 108 24.87 -10.88 17.09
C ALA A 108 24.62 -10.01 15.85
N LYS A 109 23.35 -9.77 15.50
CA LYS A 109 22.97 -8.89 14.38
C LYS A 109 23.48 -7.46 14.59
N PHE A 110 23.32 -6.90 15.78
CA PHE A 110 23.81 -5.56 16.09
C PHE A 110 25.33 -5.45 15.95
N CYS A 111 26.09 -6.43 16.48
CA CYS A 111 27.53 -6.48 16.30
C CYS A 111 27.93 -6.54 14.81
N ALA A 112 27.22 -7.32 14.00
CA ALA A 112 27.46 -7.39 12.55
C ALA A 112 27.18 -6.05 11.85
N LEU A 113 26.10 -5.35 12.22
CA LEU A 113 25.78 -4.02 11.69
C LEU A 113 26.85 -2.98 12.02
N LYS A 114 27.47 -3.06 13.20
CA LYS A 114 28.58 -2.18 13.57
C LYS A 114 29.82 -2.40 12.72
N ILE A 115 30.11 -3.64 12.35
CA ILE A 115 31.31 -3.99 11.55
C ILE A 115 31.12 -3.58 10.09
N LYS A 116 29.89 -3.70 9.56
CA LYS A 116 29.53 -3.29 8.20
C LYS A 116 29.33 -1.76 8.12
N GLU A 117 30.38 -1.00 8.46
CA GLU A 117 30.33 0.46 8.61
C GLU A 117 29.97 1.24 7.33
N LYS A 118 29.98 0.65 6.14
CA LYS A 118 29.63 1.42 4.93
C LYS A 118 28.15 1.29 4.58
N GLU A 119 27.59 0.09 4.59
CA GLU A 119 26.21 -0.18 4.16
C GLU A 119 25.59 -1.28 5.04
N PRO A 120 25.06 -0.93 6.23
CA PRO A 120 24.38 -1.89 7.08
C PRO A 120 23.05 -2.32 6.41
N VAL A 121 22.79 -3.61 6.37
CA VAL A 121 21.56 -4.18 5.80
C VAL A 121 20.83 -5.00 6.87
N ILE A 122 19.53 -4.80 6.98
CA ILE A 122 18.65 -5.58 7.85
C ILE A 122 17.70 -6.40 6.98
N GLU A 123 17.72 -7.71 7.18
CA GLU A 123 16.88 -8.65 6.44
C GLU A 123 15.55 -8.88 7.15
N VAL A 124 14.46 -8.80 6.38
CA VAL A 124 13.10 -9.14 6.79
C VAL A 124 12.53 -10.13 5.78
N VAL A 125 11.77 -11.12 6.27
CA VAL A 125 11.29 -12.22 5.43
C VAL A 125 10.31 -11.72 4.36
N ASP A 126 9.35 -10.91 4.76
CA ASP A 126 8.29 -10.37 3.90
C ASP A 126 7.79 -9.02 4.43
N VAL A 127 6.81 -8.46 3.72
CA VAL A 127 6.17 -7.18 4.04
C VAL A 127 5.24 -7.23 5.26
N PHE A 128 4.82 -8.40 5.75
CA PHE A 128 3.97 -8.47 6.94
C PHE A 128 4.67 -7.89 8.16
N ARG A 129 5.98 -8.10 8.28
CA ARG A 129 6.76 -7.51 9.38
C ARG A 129 6.71 -5.98 9.33
N LEU A 130 6.75 -5.39 8.14
CA LEU A 130 6.73 -3.93 7.97
C LEU A 130 5.32 -3.34 8.18
N ASN A 131 4.29 -4.12 7.86
CA ASN A 131 2.89 -3.72 7.99
C ASN A 131 2.24 -4.06 9.33
N ASP A 132 2.90 -4.84 10.20
CA ASP A 132 2.48 -5.00 11.60
C ASP A 132 2.33 -3.63 12.27
N GLU A 133 1.17 -3.38 12.88
CA GLU A 133 0.77 -2.06 13.38
C GLU A 133 1.80 -1.47 14.36
N ALA A 134 2.35 -2.30 15.26
CA ALA A 134 3.33 -1.86 16.23
C ALA A 134 4.68 -1.51 15.57
N THR A 135 5.09 -2.28 14.57
CA THR A 135 6.29 -2.02 13.77
C THR A 135 6.12 -0.76 12.93
N LYS A 136 5.01 -0.66 12.20
CA LYS A 136 4.63 0.48 11.37
C LYS A 136 4.59 1.79 12.16
N ASN A 137 3.90 1.80 13.30
CA ASN A 137 3.84 2.96 14.18
C ASN A 137 5.22 3.29 14.80
N GLY A 138 6.00 2.28 15.16
CA GLY A 138 7.36 2.47 15.67
C GLY A 138 8.29 3.12 14.64
N ILE A 139 8.22 2.70 13.37
CA ILE A 139 8.96 3.30 12.26
C ILE A 139 8.54 4.75 12.04
N LYS A 140 7.23 5.03 12.01
CA LYS A 140 6.70 6.41 11.89
C LYS A 140 7.26 7.32 12.98
N GLN A 141 7.20 6.87 14.24
CA GLN A 141 7.70 7.64 15.37
C GLN A 141 9.20 7.86 15.31
N TYR A 142 9.97 6.86 14.89
CA TYR A 142 11.40 7.00 14.67
C TYR A 142 11.73 8.07 13.63
N LEU A 143 11.11 8.01 12.45
CA LEU A 143 11.38 8.94 11.36
C LEU A 143 10.99 10.38 11.74
N LEU A 144 9.85 10.56 12.41
CA LEU A 144 9.43 11.85 12.97
C LEU A 144 10.45 12.38 14.00
N ALA A 145 10.91 11.52 14.91
CA ALA A 145 11.86 11.90 15.94
C ALA A 145 13.25 12.24 15.35
N VAL A 146 13.72 11.52 14.33
CA VAL A 146 14.97 11.83 13.62
C VAL A 146 14.87 13.19 12.95
N SER A 147 13.77 13.46 12.23
CA SER A 147 13.51 14.75 11.58
C SER A 147 13.51 15.92 12.58
N GLN A 148 12.79 15.77 13.70
CA GLN A 148 12.69 16.81 14.73
C GLN A 148 14.00 17.06 15.47
N LEU A 149 14.77 16.01 15.76
CA LEU A 149 15.99 16.10 16.57
C LEU A 149 17.21 16.58 15.77
N LYS A 150 17.09 16.75 14.44
CA LYS A 150 18.15 17.23 13.53
C LYS A 150 19.52 16.64 13.89
N LEU A 151 19.57 15.31 13.91
CA LEU A 151 20.70 14.57 14.50
C LEU A 151 22.02 14.78 13.75
N SER A 152 22.03 15.42 12.57
CA SER A 152 23.15 16.14 11.98
C SER A 152 22.69 17.25 11.00
N LEU A 153 23.63 18.06 10.49
CA LEU A 153 23.38 19.11 9.48
C LEU A 153 23.12 18.55 8.07
N ASP A 154 23.58 17.32 7.80
CA ASP A 154 23.53 16.67 6.47
C ASP A 154 22.68 15.37 6.49
N GLU A 155 22.11 14.99 7.63
CA GLU A 155 21.38 13.73 7.78
C GLU A 155 19.91 13.90 7.44
N GLU A 156 19.52 13.28 6.32
CA GLU A 156 18.13 13.15 5.88
C GLU A 156 17.33 12.30 6.88
N ALA A 157 16.01 12.52 6.91
CA ALA A 157 15.10 11.85 7.84
C ALA A 157 14.81 10.39 7.47
N SER A 158 15.82 9.58 7.14
CA SER A 158 15.70 8.20 6.66
C SER A 158 16.36 7.19 7.61
N PHE A 159 16.18 5.89 7.34
CA PHE A 159 16.95 4.84 8.00
C PHE A 159 18.43 4.91 7.60
N LEU A 160 19.32 4.58 8.53
CA LEU A 160 20.74 4.42 8.23
C LEU A 160 21.04 3.11 7.52
N CYS A 161 20.28 2.05 7.84
CA CYS A 161 20.40 0.77 7.18
C CYS A 161 19.46 0.65 5.97
N SER A 162 19.93 -0.08 4.96
CA SER A 162 19.04 -0.62 3.94
C SER A 162 18.24 -1.80 4.53
N VAL A 163 17.01 -1.94 4.09
CA VAL A 163 16.11 -3.03 4.42
C VAL A 163 16.01 -3.93 3.20
N LYS A 164 16.39 -5.20 3.38
CA LYS A 164 16.24 -6.23 2.36
C LYS A 164 15.03 -7.10 2.72
N ILE A 165 14.01 -7.06 1.87
CA ILE A 165 12.83 -7.91 1.99
C ILE A 165 13.07 -9.15 1.15
N GLU A 166 13.11 -10.33 1.78
CA GLU A 166 13.50 -11.57 1.13
C GLU A 166 12.46 -12.03 0.11
N HIS A 167 11.17 -11.91 0.39
CA HIS A 167 10.11 -12.41 -0.48
C HIS A 167 8.99 -11.40 -0.69
N GLY A 168 8.54 -11.28 -1.94
CA GLY A 168 7.44 -10.42 -2.31
C GLY A 168 7.27 -10.31 -3.83
N PHE A 169 6.17 -9.69 -4.22
CA PHE A 169 5.85 -9.38 -5.60
C PHE A 169 5.97 -7.88 -5.80
N LEU A 170 6.80 -7.46 -6.76
CA LEU A 170 6.83 -6.09 -7.25
C LEU A 170 5.85 -5.96 -8.41
N LEU A 171 4.92 -5.02 -8.32
CA LEU A 171 3.89 -4.79 -9.31
C LEU A 171 3.94 -3.35 -9.86
N PRO A 172 3.65 -3.16 -11.15
CA PRO A 172 3.50 -1.84 -11.78
C PRO A 172 2.13 -1.23 -11.45
N LEU A 173 1.79 -1.25 -10.17
CA LEU A 173 0.53 -0.78 -9.62
C LEU A 173 0.78 0.27 -8.54
N ASN A 174 -0.20 1.12 -8.32
CA ASN A 174 -0.25 2.06 -7.21
C ASN A 174 -1.50 1.83 -6.37
N LEU A 175 -1.33 1.48 -5.10
CA LEU A 175 -2.45 1.31 -4.17
C LEU A 175 -3.03 2.67 -3.77
N LEU A 176 -4.28 2.93 -4.14
CA LEU A 176 -5.01 4.11 -3.67
C LEU A 176 -5.38 3.94 -2.20
N ALA A 177 -5.40 5.04 -1.46
CA ALA A 177 -5.89 5.05 -0.09
C ALA A 177 -7.38 4.64 -0.07
N GLY A 178 -7.75 3.65 0.75
CA GLY A 178 -9.13 3.25 0.99
C GLY A 178 -9.79 4.00 2.16
N LEU A 179 -11.10 3.78 2.36
CA LEU A 179 -11.88 4.39 3.45
C LEU A 179 -11.33 4.01 4.83
N MET A 180 -10.99 2.74 5.07
CA MET A 180 -10.36 2.31 6.32
C MET A 180 -9.01 2.96 6.54
N SER A 181 -8.29 3.18 5.44
CA SER A 181 -7.04 3.88 5.49
C SER A 181 -7.20 5.37 5.74
N ARG A 182 -8.36 6.03 5.52
CA ARG A 182 -8.55 7.48 5.79
C ARG A 182 -9.29 7.76 7.09
N PHE A 183 -10.28 6.94 7.43
CA PHE A 183 -11.19 7.15 8.57
C PHE A 183 -10.96 6.19 9.74
N SER A 184 -10.12 5.15 9.60
CA SER A 184 -9.89 4.13 10.65
C SER A 184 -11.21 3.53 11.12
N ASP A 185 -11.48 3.54 12.43
CA ASP A 185 -12.68 3.04 13.07
C ASP A 185 -13.77 4.11 13.20
N ASP A 186 -13.55 5.33 12.66
CA ASP A 186 -14.57 6.38 12.64
C ASP A 186 -15.52 6.17 11.46
N TRP A 187 -16.59 5.44 11.71
CA TRP A 187 -17.60 5.09 10.70
C TRP A 187 -18.64 6.17 10.48
N ASP A 188 -18.78 7.13 11.39
CA ASP A 188 -19.87 8.12 11.36
C ASP A 188 -19.83 9.00 10.10
N PRO A 189 -18.68 9.53 9.64
CA PRO A 189 -18.60 10.27 8.38
C PRO A 189 -18.96 9.42 7.17
N ILE A 190 -18.53 8.15 7.15
CA ILE A 190 -18.79 7.21 6.04
C ILE A 190 -20.29 6.92 5.94
N ILE A 191 -20.93 6.64 7.09
CA ILE A 191 -22.38 6.38 7.17
C ILE A 191 -23.16 7.63 6.78
N SER A 192 -22.78 8.81 7.29
CA SER A 192 -23.43 10.07 6.92
C SER A 192 -23.29 10.38 5.42
N CYS A 193 -22.16 10.04 4.81
CA CYS A 193 -21.99 10.15 3.36
C CYS A 193 -22.87 9.15 2.60
N TYR A 194 -23.02 7.93 3.10
CA TYR A 194 -23.93 6.94 2.52
C TYR A 194 -25.37 7.49 2.44
N ASP A 195 -25.86 8.10 3.52
CA ASP A 195 -27.21 8.71 3.54
C ASP A 195 -27.33 9.91 2.59
N ARG A 196 -26.27 10.73 2.46
CA ARG A 196 -26.24 11.81 1.46
C ARG A 196 -26.29 11.29 0.03
N MET A 197 -25.50 10.26 -0.30
CA MET A 197 -25.55 9.62 -1.62
C MET A 197 -26.95 9.09 -1.92
N ALA A 198 -27.63 8.51 -0.93
CA ALA A 198 -29.00 8.03 -1.07
C ALA A 198 -29.97 9.16 -1.42
N ASN A 199 -29.83 10.31 -0.76
CA ASN A 199 -30.65 11.51 -1.01
C ASN A 199 -30.38 12.13 -2.39
N GLU A 200 -29.16 12.00 -2.92
CA GLU A 200 -28.78 12.42 -4.28
C GLU A 200 -29.25 11.43 -5.38
N GLY A 201 -30.05 10.42 -5.01
CA GLY A 201 -30.69 9.51 -5.97
C GLY A 201 -29.87 8.26 -6.32
N PHE A 202 -28.85 7.92 -5.53
CA PHE A 202 -28.16 6.65 -5.69
C PHE A 202 -29.04 5.45 -5.30
N SER A 203 -28.98 4.37 -6.11
CA SER A 203 -29.51 3.09 -5.65
C SER A 203 -28.67 2.52 -4.49
N PRO A 204 -29.30 1.83 -3.52
CA PRO A 204 -28.59 1.13 -2.45
C PRO A 204 -27.46 0.23 -2.95
N GLN A 205 -27.65 -0.39 -4.11
CA GLN A 205 -26.66 -1.27 -4.72
C GLN A 205 -25.44 -0.51 -5.22
N GLN A 206 -25.62 0.66 -5.85
CA GLN A 206 -24.51 1.52 -6.31
C GLN A 206 -23.66 1.99 -5.13
N MET A 207 -24.29 2.51 -4.08
CA MET A 207 -23.58 3.00 -2.89
C MET A 207 -22.80 1.87 -2.21
N THR A 208 -23.45 0.72 -2.03
CA THR A 208 -22.83 -0.45 -1.38
C THR A 208 -21.61 -0.93 -2.17
N ILE A 209 -21.73 -1.11 -3.49
CA ILE A 209 -20.62 -1.60 -4.30
C ILE A 209 -19.48 -0.58 -4.34
N PHE A 210 -19.79 0.71 -4.44
CA PHE A 210 -18.79 1.78 -4.42
C PHE A 210 -18.01 1.81 -3.10
N ASN A 211 -18.70 1.80 -1.96
CA ASN A 211 -18.04 1.78 -0.65
C ASN A 211 -17.23 0.52 -0.41
N LEU A 212 -17.71 -0.65 -0.85
CA LEU A 212 -16.96 -1.92 -0.71
C LEU A 212 -15.71 -1.95 -1.58
N TRP A 213 -15.76 -1.34 -2.77
CA TRP A 213 -14.58 -1.20 -3.64
C TRP A 213 -13.52 -0.29 -3.02
N LEU A 214 -13.94 0.82 -2.40
CA LEU A 214 -13.04 1.77 -1.75
C LEU A 214 -12.64 1.40 -0.32
N LEU A 215 -13.27 0.38 0.30
CA LEU A 215 -13.08 0.10 1.73
C LEU A 215 -11.58 -0.07 2.09
N TRP A 216 -10.89 -0.90 1.31
CA TRP A 216 -9.44 -1.16 1.46
C TRP A 216 -8.57 -0.37 0.48
N GLY A 217 -9.19 0.23 -0.56
CA GLY A 217 -8.51 1.02 -1.56
C GLY A 217 -8.05 0.17 -2.75
N PRO A 218 -8.47 0.49 -3.99
CA PRO A 218 -8.09 -0.28 -5.16
C PRO A 218 -6.71 0.11 -5.68
N SER A 219 -6.01 -0.85 -6.26
CA SER A 219 -4.79 -0.57 -7.02
C SER A 219 -5.10 -0.02 -8.42
N VAL A 220 -4.34 0.97 -8.88
CA VAL A 220 -4.44 1.54 -10.23
C VAL A 220 -3.19 1.23 -11.06
N PRO A 221 -3.33 0.99 -12.38
CA PRO A 221 -2.19 0.72 -13.24
C PRO A 221 -1.41 1.98 -13.55
N ILE A 222 -0.09 1.83 -13.70
CA ILE A 222 0.79 2.90 -14.16
C ILE A 222 0.63 3.05 -15.67
N CYS A 223 0.30 4.27 -16.12
CA CYS A 223 0.08 4.59 -17.52
C CYS A 223 1.30 5.29 -18.12
N SER A 224 1.42 5.24 -19.45
CA SER A 224 2.50 5.87 -20.21
C SER A 224 2.22 7.33 -20.60
N CYS A 225 1.25 8.00 -19.96
CA CYS A 225 0.94 9.40 -20.21
C CYS A 225 1.73 10.33 -19.26
N ASP A 226 1.74 11.62 -19.58
CA ASP A 226 2.51 12.63 -18.84
C ASP A 226 2.14 12.76 -17.35
N GLN A 227 0.95 12.32 -16.94
CA GLN A 227 0.55 12.28 -15.53
C GLN A 227 1.43 11.34 -14.70
N TRP A 228 2.08 10.37 -15.34
CA TRP A 228 3.01 9.42 -14.72
C TRP A 228 4.48 9.73 -15.02
N ALA A 229 4.77 10.90 -15.59
CA ALA A 229 6.14 11.37 -15.80
C ALA A 229 6.82 11.67 -14.45
N GLY A 230 8.13 11.45 -14.40
CA GLY A 230 8.91 11.61 -13.18
C GLY A 230 8.92 10.37 -12.28
N PRO A 231 9.47 10.52 -11.06
CA PRO A 231 9.56 9.46 -10.06
C PRO A 231 8.18 8.89 -9.72
N VAL A 232 8.10 7.58 -9.59
CA VAL A 232 6.85 6.86 -9.32
C VAL A 232 6.98 6.01 -8.07
N THR A 233 5.85 5.69 -7.46
CA THR A 233 5.77 4.65 -6.43
C THR A 233 5.13 3.39 -6.99
N LEU A 234 5.83 2.27 -6.89
CA LEU A 234 5.34 0.94 -7.22
C LEU A 234 4.81 0.23 -5.97
N GLN A 235 4.02 -0.81 -6.15
CA GLN A 235 3.54 -1.65 -5.08
C GLN A 235 4.44 -2.86 -4.91
N TYR A 236 4.96 -3.09 -3.72
CA TYR A 236 5.64 -4.33 -3.36
C TYR A 236 4.91 -5.00 -2.22
N GLY A 237 4.36 -6.19 -2.47
CA GLY A 237 3.45 -6.82 -1.53
C GLY A 237 3.51 -8.34 -1.55
N PHE A 238 2.86 -8.94 -0.56
CA PHE A 238 2.76 -10.38 -0.41
C PHE A 238 1.45 -10.76 0.29
N GLY A 239 0.79 -11.81 -0.18
CA GLY A 239 -0.52 -12.21 0.33
C GLY A 239 -1.64 -11.37 -0.25
N ASP A 240 -1.89 -10.19 0.30
CA ASP A 240 -2.99 -9.29 -0.09
C ASP A 240 -2.47 -7.90 -0.47
N GLU A 241 -3.18 -7.17 -1.34
CA GLU A 241 -2.72 -5.87 -1.82
C GLU A 241 -2.65 -4.81 -0.73
N ASN A 242 -3.50 -4.90 0.30
CA ASN A 242 -3.44 -4.01 1.45
C ASN A 242 -2.20 -4.30 2.32
N ASN A 243 -1.63 -5.51 2.21
CA ASN A 243 -0.34 -5.87 2.79
C ASN A 243 0.80 -5.57 1.82
N SER A 244 0.89 -4.31 1.37
CA SER A 244 1.97 -3.84 0.50
C SER A 244 2.71 -2.66 1.11
N VAL A 245 3.92 -2.44 0.61
CA VAL A 245 4.76 -1.27 0.88
C VAL A 245 4.92 -0.53 -0.43
N ARG A 246 4.83 0.80 -0.38
CA ARG A 246 5.13 1.65 -1.53
C ARG A 246 6.64 1.70 -1.74
N VAL A 247 7.05 1.46 -2.97
CA VAL A 247 8.46 1.47 -3.39
C VAL A 247 8.67 2.66 -4.30
N ARG A 248 9.36 3.69 -3.80
CA ARG A 248 9.71 4.87 -4.61
C ARG A 248 10.85 4.52 -5.55
N VAL A 249 10.67 4.82 -6.83
CA VAL A 249 11.66 4.60 -7.88
C VAL A 249 11.97 5.94 -8.54
N ARG A 250 13.25 6.32 -8.54
CA ARG A 250 13.74 7.55 -9.17
C ARG A 250 13.77 7.38 -10.70
N ASP A 251 13.77 8.49 -11.43
CA ASP A 251 13.71 8.48 -12.91
C ASP A 251 14.79 7.62 -13.56
N GLU A 252 16.03 7.73 -13.08
CA GLU A 252 17.18 7.01 -13.63
C GLU A 252 17.02 5.48 -13.54
N THR A 253 16.32 4.98 -12.51
CA THR A 253 16.14 3.54 -12.27
C THR A 253 14.77 3.02 -12.70
N LYS A 254 13.81 3.91 -12.96
CA LYS A 254 12.44 3.59 -13.37
C LYS A 254 12.39 2.73 -14.62
N GLU A 255 13.03 3.17 -15.71
CA GLU A 255 12.97 2.41 -16.98
C GLU A 255 13.63 1.05 -16.89
N HIS A 256 14.71 0.93 -16.10
CA HIS A 256 15.36 -0.36 -15.89
C HIS A 256 14.41 -1.35 -15.20
N LEU A 257 13.75 -0.90 -14.13
CA LEU A 257 12.82 -1.72 -13.36
C LEU A 257 11.55 -2.07 -14.15
N LEU A 258 10.99 -1.10 -14.89
CA LEU A 258 9.86 -1.34 -15.80
C LEU A 258 10.25 -2.31 -16.92
N ALA A 259 11.47 -2.20 -17.48
CA ALA A 259 11.95 -3.14 -18.48
C ALA A 259 12.05 -4.57 -17.92
N ASP A 260 12.49 -4.76 -16.68
CA ASP A 260 12.55 -6.08 -16.05
C ASP A 260 11.15 -6.65 -15.76
N LEU A 261 10.19 -5.81 -15.38
CA LEU A 261 8.78 -6.18 -15.31
C LEU A 261 8.22 -6.60 -16.68
N ARG A 262 8.50 -5.81 -17.74
CA ARG A 262 8.10 -6.15 -19.13
C ARG A 262 8.73 -7.47 -19.58
N LYS A 263 10.01 -7.73 -19.27
CA LYS A 263 10.68 -9.02 -19.55
C LYS A 263 10.02 -10.17 -18.79
N SER A 264 9.67 -9.97 -17.51
CA SER A 264 8.98 -10.97 -16.70
C SER A 264 7.64 -11.38 -17.32
N VAL A 265 6.88 -10.40 -17.80
CA VAL A 265 5.63 -10.64 -18.54
C VAL A 265 5.91 -11.33 -19.87
N ALA A 266 6.91 -10.89 -20.62
CA ALA A 266 7.27 -11.47 -21.92
C ALA A 266 7.68 -12.95 -21.78
N ALA A 267 8.40 -13.32 -20.72
CA ALA A 267 8.83 -14.68 -20.42
C ALA A 267 7.68 -15.60 -19.98
N ARG A 268 6.57 -15.06 -19.47
CA ARG A 268 5.37 -15.82 -19.13
C ARG A 268 4.61 -16.18 -20.39
N SER A 269 4.12 -17.41 -20.52
CA SER A 269 3.20 -17.80 -21.60
C SER A 269 1.77 -17.28 -21.42
N THR A 270 1.49 -16.57 -20.32
CA THR A 270 0.19 -16.61 -19.64
C THR A 270 -0.48 -15.24 -19.46
N THR A 271 -1.78 -15.21 -19.14
CA THR A 271 -2.59 -13.97 -19.00
C THR A 271 -2.52 -13.25 -17.64
N ALA A 272 -1.65 -13.70 -16.71
CA ALA A 272 -1.52 -13.15 -15.36
C ALA A 272 -1.10 -11.66 -15.34
N HIS A 273 -1.41 -10.96 -14.25
CA HIS A 273 -0.95 -9.59 -14.06
C HIS A 273 0.59 -9.54 -13.97
N PRO A 274 1.22 -8.49 -14.53
CA PRO A 274 2.64 -8.24 -14.36
C PRO A 274 3.02 -8.17 -12.88
N ALA A 275 3.90 -9.06 -12.46
CA ALA A 275 4.42 -9.09 -11.10
C ALA A 275 5.78 -9.78 -11.11
N LEU A 276 6.80 -9.15 -10.53
CA LEU A 276 8.13 -9.73 -10.41
C LEU A 276 8.30 -10.32 -9.01
N HIS A 277 8.47 -11.65 -8.92
CA HIS A 277 8.85 -12.28 -7.66
C HIS A 277 10.34 -12.04 -7.40
N ALA A 278 10.63 -11.13 -6.47
CA ALA A 278 11.97 -10.64 -6.22
C ALA A 278 12.18 -10.38 -4.73
N SER A 279 13.46 -10.34 -4.34
CA SER A 279 13.88 -9.70 -3.10
C SER A 279 14.21 -8.25 -3.44
N ILE A 280 13.67 -7.31 -2.67
CA ILE A 280 13.94 -5.87 -2.84
C ILE A 280 14.80 -5.38 -1.69
N THR A 281 15.81 -4.58 -2.03
CA THR A 281 16.60 -3.81 -1.07
C THR A 281 16.32 -2.33 -1.27
N GLY A 282 16.05 -1.62 -0.18
CA GLY A 282 15.80 -0.20 -0.21
C GLY A 282 15.93 0.45 1.15
N ARG A 283 15.87 1.78 1.19
CA ARG A 283 15.95 2.54 2.44
C ARG A 283 14.58 3.01 2.87
N LEU A 284 14.28 2.93 4.16
CA LEU A 284 13.03 3.47 4.68
C LEU A 284 13.13 4.97 4.88
N TRP A 285 12.18 5.68 4.29
CA TRP A 285 12.03 7.13 4.35
C TRP A 285 10.71 7.50 5.01
N PRO A 286 10.54 8.78 5.41
CA PRO A 286 9.26 9.29 5.83
C PRO A 286 8.20 9.06 4.75
N PRO A 287 6.92 9.21 5.09
CA PRO A 287 5.81 9.00 4.17
C PRO A 287 5.99 9.75 2.86
N SER A 288 5.34 9.25 1.80
CA SER A 288 5.45 9.79 0.44
C SER A 288 5.11 11.29 0.32
N SER A 289 4.31 11.83 1.24
CA SER A 289 4.03 13.27 1.38
C SER A 289 5.28 14.12 1.63
N PHE A 290 6.36 13.53 2.16
CA PHE A 290 7.66 14.19 2.25
C PHE A 290 8.25 14.52 0.87
N PHE A 291 7.80 13.83 -0.17
CA PHE A 291 8.24 13.97 -1.56
C PHE A 291 7.14 14.58 -2.43
N GLN A 292 6.24 15.36 -1.84
CA GLN A 292 5.21 16.08 -2.57
C GLN A 292 5.87 17.02 -3.60
N GLY A 293 5.42 16.94 -4.85
CA GLY A 293 6.03 17.65 -5.98
C GLY A 293 7.21 16.93 -6.64
N GLU A 294 7.79 15.92 -6.01
CA GLU A 294 8.81 15.05 -6.64
C GLU A 294 8.23 13.76 -7.22
N ILE A 295 7.07 13.31 -6.74
CA ILE A 295 6.35 12.14 -7.27
C ILE A 295 5.43 12.60 -8.41
N CYS A 296 5.20 11.73 -9.40
CA CYS A 296 4.35 12.01 -10.56
C CYS A 296 2.93 12.48 -10.19
N GLY A 297 2.33 13.31 -11.06
CA GLY A 297 1.04 13.97 -10.82
C GLY A 297 -0.09 13.00 -10.48
N ALA A 298 -0.14 11.83 -11.12
CA ALA A 298 -1.16 10.81 -10.88
C ALA A 298 -1.19 10.28 -9.43
N GLN A 299 -0.09 10.43 -8.68
CA GLN A 299 0.05 9.89 -7.33
C GLN A 299 -0.01 10.96 -6.23
N GLN A 300 -0.03 12.26 -6.56
CA GLN A 300 0.12 13.33 -5.56
C GLN A 300 -1.06 13.52 -4.60
N GLU A 301 -2.29 13.31 -5.07
CA GLU A 301 -3.53 13.72 -4.35
C GLU A 301 -3.83 12.90 -3.09
N LEU A 302 -3.40 11.63 -3.03
CA LEU A 302 -3.73 10.71 -1.92
C LEU A 302 -2.53 10.41 -1.01
N LEU A 303 -1.50 11.24 -1.04
CA LEU A 303 -0.34 11.10 -0.14
C LEU A 303 -0.74 11.61 1.25
N ASN A 304 -1.04 10.69 2.17
CA ASN A 304 -1.48 11.06 3.52
C ASN A 304 -0.33 10.89 4.55
N PRO A 305 0.29 11.98 5.04
CA PRO A 305 1.37 11.93 6.04
C PRO A 305 0.97 11.24 7.34
N ASP A 306 -0.31 11.26 7.70
CA ASP A 306 -0.76 10.77 8.98
C ASP A 306 -0.91 9.26 9.03
N ARG A 307 -0.89 8.57 7.87
CA ARG A 307 -1.26 7.14 7.81
C ARG A 307 -0.38 6.27 6.94
N GLU A 308 0.30 6.85 5.97
CA GLU A 308 1.55 6.26 5.53
C GLU A 308 2.57 6.46 6.64
N ALA A 309 3.21 5.38 7.07
CA ALA A 309 4.25 5.46 8.10
C ALA A 309 5.63 5.71 7.49
N PHE A 310 5.83 5.19 6.27
CA PHE A 310 7.10 5.23 5.56
C PHE A 310 6.90 4.87 4.09
N ILE A 311 7.92 5.16 3.29
CA ILE A 311 8.09 4.63 1.93
C ILE A 311 9.45 3.92 1.83
N LEU A 312 9.54 2.89 0.99
CA LEU A 312 10.79 2.22 0.69
C LEU A 312 11.40 2.85 -0.56
N GLU A 313 12.50 3.60 -0.42
CA GLU A 313 13.25 4.07 -1.57
C GLU A 313 14.06 2.92 -2.17
N TYR A 314 13.81 2.64 -3.45
CA TYR A 314 14.42 1.54 -4.18
C TYR A 314 15.93 1.74 -4.36
N GLU A 315 16.72 0.73 -3.97
CA GLU A 315 18.16 0.68 -4.25
C GLU A 315 18.48 -0.44 -5.26
N SER A 316 17.96 -1.65 -5.04
CA SER A 316 18.19 -2.79 -5.94
C SER A 316 17.16 -3.91 -5.75
N HIS A 317 17.12 -4.86 -6.67
CA HIS A 317 16.37 -6.11 -6.51
C HIS A 317 17.12 -7.32 -7.06
N SER A 318 16.74 -8.51 -6.61
CA SER A 318 17.18 -9.78 -7.19
C SER A 318 15.98 -10.69 -7.45
N VAL A 319 15.85 -11.19 -8.67
CA VAL A 319 14.77 -12.10 -9.06
C VAL A 319 15.00 -13.47 -8.41
N ILE A 320 14.02 -13.98 -7.67
CA ILE A 320 14.17 -15.22 -6.88
C ILE A 320 13.74 -16.46 -7.66
N GLY A 321 12.89 -16.28 -8.68
CA GLY A 321 12.47 -17.37 -9.56
C GLY A 321 10.98 -17.31 -9.88
N ASN A 322 10.52 -18.30 -10.66
CA ASN A 322 9.16 -18.35 -11.17
C ASN A 322 8.16 -18.67 -10.03
N PRO A 323 7.19 -17.79 -9.71
CA PRO A 323 6.27 -17.98 -8.60
C PRO A 323 5.45 -19.28 -8.65
N ALA A 324 5.31 -19.89 -9.84
CA ALA A 324 4.54 -21.12 -10.06
C ALA A 324 5.01 -22.35 -9.25
N SER A 325 6.27 -22.41 -8.80
CA SER A 325 6.78 -23.53 -7.98
C SER A 325 6.68 -23.31 -6.47
N SER A 326 6.22 -22.13 -6.06
CA SER A 326 6.21 -21.68 -4.68
C SER A 326 4.76 -21.45 -4.24
N ARG A 327 4.39 -21.82 -3.01
CA ARG A 327 3.03 -21.60 -2.45
C ARG A 327 2.73 -20.10 -2.21
N LEU A 328 3.33 -19.22 -3.00
CA LEU A 328 3.28 -17.77 -2.87
C LEU A 328 2.13 -17.25 -3.73
N PHE A 329 1.35 -16.34 -3.17
CA PHE A 329 0.21 -15.73 -3.83
C PHE A 329 0.20 -14.23 -3.55
N TYR A 330 -0.48 -13.49 -4.42
CA TYR A 330 -0.75 -12.08 -4.22
C TYR A 330 -2.14 -11.76 -4.76
N THR A 331 -3.05 -11.42 -3.87
CA THR A 331 -4.43 -11.07 -4.19
C THR A 331 -4.62 -9.57 -4.26
N GLY A 332 -5.56 -9.14 -5.09
CA GLY A 332 -6.03 -7.77 -5.13
C GLY A 332 -7.32 -7.65 -5.92
N TYR A 333 -7.86 -6.44 -6.00
CA TYR A 333 -9.04 -6.11 -6.78
C TYR A 333 -8.75 -6.17 -8.27
N ILE A 334 -9.42 -7.07 -8.98
CA ILE A 334 -9.64 -6.95 -10.42
C ILE A 334 -10.90 -6.11 -10.60
N TRP A 335 -10.80 -4.92 -11.18
CA TRP A 335 -11.94 -4.00 -11.24
C TRP A 335 -12.08 -3.29 -12.59
N ALA A 336 -13.29 -2.80 -12.88
CA ALA A 336 -13.59 -1.89 -13.97
C ALA A 336 -14.61 -0.82 -13.52
N LEU A 337 -14.43 0.40 -14.00
CA LEU A 337 -15.26 1.56 -13.64
C LEU A 337 -16.13 1.96 -14.83
N PHE A 338 -17.38 2.30 -14.53
CA PHE A 338 -18.36 2.72 -15.53
C PHE A 338 -19.04 4.01 -15.07
N VAL A 339 -19.31 4.93 -16.00
CA VAL A 339 -20.28 6.00 -15.78
C VAL A 339 -21.68 5.43 -15.96
N VAL A 340 -22.60 5.83 -15.09
CA VAL A 340 -24.01 5.42 -15.11
C VAL A 340 -24.89 6.56 -15.60
N GLY A 341 -25.89 6.24 -16.43
CA GLY A 341 -26.91 7.20 -16.85
C GLY A 341 -28.24 6.52 -17.18
N CYS A 342 -29.36 7.16 -16.80
CA CYS A 342 -30.71 6.63 -17.02
C CYS A 342 -31.40 7.31 -18.23
N GLU A 343 -31.43 8.65 -18.28
CA GLU A 343 -32.07 9.44 -19.35
C GLU A 343 -31.14 9.76 -20.53
N GLY A 344 -29.83 9.73 -20.27
CA GLY A 344 -28.80 10.16 -21.20
C GLY A 344 -27.43 10.03 -20.58
N LYS A 345 -26.42 10.37 -21.38
CA LYS A 345 -25.03 10.39 -20.93
C LYS A 345 -24.83 11.59 -19.99
N PRO A 346 -24.26 11.41 -18.78
CA PRO A 346 -23.91 12.53 -17.92
C PRO A 346 -22.99 13.52 -18.64
N THR A 347 -23.21 14.81 -18.40
CA THR A 347 -22.36 15.86 -18.97
C THR A 347 -21.00 15.91 -18.27
N ALA A 348 -19.98 16.41 -18.98
CA ALA A 348 -18.65 16.58 -18.39
C ALA A 348 -18.67 17.51 -17.17
N ASP A 349 -19.55 18.51 -17.14
CA ASP A 349 -19.64 19.46 -16.03
C ASP A 349 -20.26 18.85 -14.77
N GLN A 350 -21.26 17.97 -14.92
CA GLN A 350 -21.78 17.19 -13.81
C GLN A 350 -20.67 16.31 -13.20
N LEU A 351 -19.93 15.61 -14.06
CA LEU A 351 -18.83 14.74 -13.66
C LEU A 351 -17.65 15.48 -13.01
N ARG A 352 -17.36 16.73 -13.40
CA ARG A 352 -16.28 17.51 -12.76
C ARG A 352 -16.61 17.96 -11.35
N ARG A 353 -17.90 18.15 -11.05
CA ARG A 353 -18.34 18.61 -9.72
C ARG A 353 -18.28 17.48 -8.70
N GLU A 354 -18.94 16.38 -9.01
CA GLU A 354 -19.09 15.24 -8.08
C GLU A 354 -18.95 13.92 -8.87
N PRO A 355 -17.73 13.58 -9.35
CA PRO A 355 -17.52 12.43 -10.24
C PRO A 355 -17.96 11.10 -9.64
N TRP A 356 -17.76 10.92 -8.33
CA TRP A 356 -18.18 9.73 -7.60
C TRP A 356 -19.71 9.54 -7.64
N LEU A 357 -20.49 10.62 -7.85
CA LEU A 357 -21.94 10.56 -7.97
C LEU A 357 -22.44 10.00 -9.32
N HIS A 358 -21.54 9.70 -10.25
CA HIS A 358 -21.91 9.24 -11.58
C HIS A 358 -21.23 7.94 -11.99
N VAL A 359 -20.50 7.29 -11.09
CA VAL A 359 -19.73 6.08 -11.40
C VAL A 359 -20.16 4.88 -10.57
N ILE A 360 -20.01 3.70 -11.16
CA ILE A 360 -20.15 2.41 -10.47
C ILE A 360 -18.93 1.54 -10.79
N PRO A 361 -18.19 1.06 -9.77
CA PRO A 361 -17.16 0.07 -9.97
C PRO A 361 -17.79 -1.32 -9.99
N PHE A 362 -17.24 -2.22 -10.78
CA PHE A 362 -17.44 -3.66 -10.62
C PHE A 362 -16.09 -4.27 -10.32
N PHE A 363 -16.03 -5.17 -9.34
CA PHE A 363 -14.78 -5.80 -8.97
C PHE A 363 -14.97 -7.27 -8.58
N GLU A 364 -13.87 -8.00 -8.69
CA GLU A 364 -13.61 -9.30 -8.05
C GLU A 364 -12.33 -9.17 -7.23
N HIS A 365 -12.19 -10.01 -6.22
CA HIS A 365 -10.96 -10.13 -5.46
C HIS A 365 -10.34 -11.49 -5.74
N GLY A 366 -9.09 -11.52 -6.20
CA GLY A 366 -8.48 -12.77 -6.64
C GLY A 366 -6.97 -12.70 -6.73
N ASN A 367 -6.34 -13.86 -6.86
CA ASN A 367 -4.90 -13.96 -7.05
C ASN A 367 -4.54 -13.42 -8.45
N ILE A 368 -3.91 -12.24 -8.50
CA ILE A 368 -3.59 -11.56 -9.77
C ILE A 368 -2.31 -12.08 -10.41
N VAL A 369 -1.47 -12.79 -9.64
CA VAL A 369 -0.22 -13.39 -10.15
C VAL A 369 -0.42 -14.80 -10.70
N ASP A 370 -1.52 -15.47 -10.33
CA ASP A 370 -1.94 -16.73 -10.94
C ASP A 370 -2.78 -16.47 -12.20
N GLU A 371 -2.40 -17.13 -13.31
CA GLU A 371 -3.08 -16.96 -14.59
C GLU A 371 -4.54 -17.39 -14.53
N SER A 372 -4.80 -18.58 -13.99
CA SER A 372 -6.12 -19.20 -14.04
C SER A 372 -7.10 -18.39 -13.20
N CYS A 373 -6.67 -17.95 -12.02
CA CYS A 373 -7.41 -17.07 -11.14
C CYS A 373 -7.68 -15.72 -11.81
N TYR A 374 -6.65 -15.06 -12.36
CA TYR A 374 -6.82 -13.74 -12.97
C TYR A 374 -7.73 -13.77 -14.19
N LYS A 375 -7.57 -14.77 -15.08
CA LYS A 375 -8.46 -14.96 -16.23
C LYS A 375 -9.91 -15.23 -15.83
N MET A 376 -10.12 -16.11 -14.83
CA MET A 376 -11.44 -16.40 -14.30
C MET A 376 -12.08 -15.16 -13.68
N ALA A 377 -11.33 -14.39 -12.89
CA ALA A 377 -11.80 -13.16 -12.28
C ALA A 377 -12.22 -12.11 -13.32
N LYS A 378 -11.43 -11.93 -14.40
CA LYS A 378 -11.83 -11.04 -15.51
C LYS A 378 -13.14 -11.47 -16.18
N LEU A 379 -13.32 -12.78 -16.40
CA LEU A 379 -14.55 -13.33 -16.96
C LEU A 379 -15.75 -13.13 -16.02
N GLN A 380 -15.59 -13.44 -14.74
CA GLN A 380 -16.64 -13.28 -13.73
C GLN A 380 -17.06 -11.82 -13.57
N LEU A 381 -16.09 -10.89 -13.55
CA LEU A 381 -16.34 -9.46 -13.54
C LEU A 381 -17.16 -9.04 -14.76
N ALA A 382 -16.76 -9.46 -15.97
CA ALA A 382 -17.45 -9.11 -17.19
C ALA A 382 -18.90 -9.64 -17.19
N LEU A 383 -19.09 -10.90 -16.77
CA LEU A 383 -20.42 -11.49 -16.59
C LEU A 383 -21.25 -10.76 -15.52
N LYS A 384 -20.63 -10.30 -14.43
CA LYS A 384 -21.30 -9.52 -13.37
C LYS A 384 -21.87 -8.21 -13.93
N VAL A 385 -21.09 -7.49 -14.74
CA VAL A 385 -21.53 -6.26 -15.44
C VAL A 385 -22.73 -6.54 -16.37
N LEU A 386 -22.62 -7.56 -17.23
CA LEU A 386 -23.65 -7.87 -18.22
C LEU A 386 -24.95 -8.39 -17.56
N ASN A 387 -24.82 -9.21 -16.52
CA ASN A 387 -25.97 -9.69 -15.76
C ASN A 387 -26.66 -8.57 -14.97
N TYR A 388 -25.90 -7.60 -14.46
CA TYR A 388 -26.46 -6.41 -13.84
C TYR A 388 -27.33 -5.63 -14.83
N LEU A 389 -26.84 -5.39 -16.07
CA LEU A 389 -27.65 -4.76 -17.12
C LEU A 389 -28.89 -5.57 -17.48
N LYS A 390 -28.76 -6.91 -17.59
CA LYS A 390 -29.87 -7.82 -17.94
C LYS A 390 -30.98 -7.80 -16.89
N ARG A 391 -30.63 -7.83 -15.59
CA ARG A 391 -31.62 -7.75 -14.48
C ARG A 391 -32.34 -6.42 -14.45
N ASN A 392 -31.62 -5.32 -14.66
CA ASN A 392 -32.19 -3.98 -14.86
C ASN A 392 -32.95 -3.83 -16.21
N THR A 393 -33.13 -4.92 -16.97
CA THR A 393 -34.02 -5.00 -18.14
C THR A 393 -35.27 -5.83 -17.83
N GLN A 394 -35.19 -6.79 -16.90
CA GLN A 394 -36.21 -7.82 -16.68
C GLN A 394 -37.08 -7.58 -15.43
N GLN A 395 -36.56 -6.94 -14.39
CA GLN A 395 -37.34 -6.60 -13.20
C GLN A 395 -38.16 -5.34 -13.47
N GLY A 396 -39.42 -5.53 -13.88
CA GLY A 396 -40.56 -4.62 -13.66
C GLY A 396 -40.24 -3.14 -13.57
N ALA A 397 -39.45 -2.60 -14.50
CA ALA A 397 -39.22 -1.18 -14.58
C ALA A 397 -40.59 -0.55 -14.78
N ASP A 398 -40.96 0.32 -13.84
CA ASP A 398 -41.99 1.33 -14.08
C ASP A 398 -41.75 1.84 -15.51
N ILE A 399 -42.72 1.66 -16.41
CA ILE A 399 -42.55 1.91 -17.86
C ILE A 399 -42.15 3.38 -18.10
N SER A 400 -42.32 4.23 -17.09
CA SER A 400 -41.92 5.63 -17.02
C SER A 400 -40.41 5.85 -16.81
N LEU A 401 -39.64 4.89 -16.29
CA LEU A 401 -38.21 5.08 -16.01
C LEU A 401 -37.34 4.61 -17.19
N PRO A 402 -36.41 5.46 -17.64
CA PRO A 402 -35.61 5.18 -18.83
C PRO A 402 -34.52 4.14 -18.54
N PRO A 403 -34.15 3.34 -19.55
CA PRO A 403 -33.29 2.18 -19.35
C PRO A 403 -31.85 2.60 -19.03
N LEU A 404 -31.36 2.20 -17.85
CA LEU A 404 -29.97 2.29 -17.40
C LEU A 404 -28.95 1.97 -18.50
N LYS A 405 -27.99 2.87 -18.74
CA LYS A 405 -26.84 2.67 -19.61
C LYS A 405 -25.55 2.82 -18.82
N LEU A 406 -24.53 2.09 -19.26
CA LEU A 406 -23.18 2.12 -18.71
C LEU A 406 -22.20 2.54 -19.80
N TRP A 407 -21.32 3.48 -19.48
CA TRP A 407 -20.18 3.86 -20.30
C TRP A 407 -18.92 3.38 -19.63
N TYR A 408 -18.19 2.47 -20.26
CA TYR A 408 -16.90 2.00 -19.76
C TYR A 408 -15.92 3.17 -19.70
N VAL A 409 -15.18 3.25 -18.60
CA VAL A 409 -14.19 4.31 -18.36
C VAL A 409 -12.78 3.72 -18.41
N CYS A 410 -12.43 2.95 -17.39
CA CYS A 410 -11.12 2.37 -17.17
C CYS A 410 -11.24 1.07 -16.37
N ALA A 411 -10.16 0.33 -16.24
CA ALA A 411 -10.06 -0.88 -15.47
C ALA A 411 -8.65 -1.08 -14.92
N LEU A 412 -8.44 -2.12 -14.11
CA LEU A 412 -7.10 -2.48 -13.64
C LEU A 412 -6.10 -2.68 -14.80
N ASP A 413 -6.55 -3.17 -15.96
CA ASP A 413 -5.73 -3.45 -17.14
C ASP A 413 -5.94 -2.47 -18.32
N ASP A 414 -6.57 -1.31 -18.05
CA ASP A 414 -6.77 -0.24 -19.04
C ASP A 414 -6.90 1.12 -18.34
N SER A 415 -5.97 2.03 -18.61
CA SER A 415 -5.97 3.36 -18.00
C SER A 415 -7.19 4.21 -18.40
N GLY A 416 -7.82 3.95 -19.55
CA GLY A 416 -8.95 4.75 -20.04
C GLY A 416 -8.60 6.16 -20.55
N CYS A 417 -7.34 6.60 -20.44
CA CYS A 417 -6.92 7.95 -20.90
C CYS A 417 -6.49 7.99 -22.37
N GLY A 418 -6.62 6.87 -23.10
CA GLY A 418 -6.19 6.74 -24.49
C GLY A 418 -4.72 6.38 -24.69
N HIS A 419 -3.92 6.38 -23.63
CA HIS A 419 -2.53 5.91 -23.62
C HIS A 419 -2.44 4.47 -23.08
N GLY A 420 -1.35 3.77 -23.40
CA GLY A 420 -1.11 2.42 -22.91
C GLY A 420 -0.77 2.38 -21.42
N ILE A 421 -0.92 1.21 -20.81
CA ILE A 421 -0.34 0.90 -19.49
C ILE A 421 1.12 0.49 -19.67
N GLU A 422 2.00 0.96 -18.78
CA GLU A 422 3.46 0.83 -18.90
C GLU A 422 3.93 -0.62 -19.02
N VAL A 423 3.23 -1.49 -18.30
CA VAL A 423 3.45 -2.93 -18.31
C VAL A 423 2.07 -3.58 -18.36
N ALA A 424 1.66 -3.99 -19.55
CA ALA A 424 0.35 -4.61 -19.75
C ALA A 424 0.35 -6.11 -19.37
N PRO A 425 -0.72 -6.65 -18.77
CA PRO A 425 -0.92 -8.09 -18.72
C PRO A 425 -1.05 -8.65 -20.13
N LYS A 426 -0.62 -9.90 -20.33
CA LYS A 426 -0.86 -10.61 -21.59
C LYS A 426 -2.33 -11.04 -21.70
N GLY A 427 -2.79 -11.22 -22.93
CA GLY A 427 -4.15 -11.66 -23.24
C GLY A 427 -5.14 -10.52 -23.43
N LYS A 428 -6.44 -10.84 -23.39
CA LYS A 428 -7.52 -9.86 -23.55
C LYS A 428 -7.63 -8.98 -22.30
N THR A 429 -7.82 -7.68 -22.51
CA THR A 429 -8.17 -6.73 -21.45
C THR A 429 -9.58 -7.00 -20.93
N ILE A 430 -9.96 -6.39 -19.80
CA ILE A 430 -11.33 -6.45 -19.29
C ILE A 430 -12.31 -5.86 -20.31
N ARG A 431 -11.97 -4.73 -20.95
CA ARG A 431 -12.77 -4.13 -22.03
C ARG A 431 -12.97 -5.11 -23.19
N ALA A 432 -11.90 -5.72 -23.70
CA ALA A 432 -12.00 -6.68 -24.80
C ALA A 432 -12.75 -7.97 -24.42
N THR A 433 -12.73 -8.34 -23.13
CA THR A 433 -13.51 -9.48 -22.61
C THR A 433 -15.01 -9.16 -22.62
N LEU A 434 -15.39 -7.96 -22.17
CA LEU A 434 -16.78 -7.47 -22.25
C LEU A 434 -17.27 -7.43 -23.70
N GLU A 435 -16.50 -6.87 -24.62
CA GLU A 435 -16.84 -6.80 -26.05
C GLU A 435 -17.01 -8.19 -26.69
N GLY A 436 -16.15 -9.14 -26.30
CA GLY A 436 -16.28 -10.53 -26.72
C GLY A 436 -17.60 -11.17 -26.29
N LEU A 437 -17.97 -11.01 -25.01
CA LEU A 437 -19.24 -11.52 -24.48
C LEU A 437 -20.46 -10.81 -25.09
N LEU A 438 -20.36 -9.50 -25.36
CA LEU A 438 -21.42 -8.74 -26.02
C LEU A 438 -21.72 -9.20 -27.46
N ALA A 439 -20.79 -9.92 -28.09
CA ALA A 439 -21.01 -10.53 -29.40
C ALA A 439 -21.81 -11.84 -29.32
N GLU A 440 -21.95 -12.43 -28.13
CA GLU A 440 -22.72 -13.65 -27.91
C GLU A 440 -24.23 -13.37 -27.89
N ASP A 441 -25.02 -14.32 -28.38
CA ASP A 441 -26.47 -14.17 -28.50
C ASP A 441 -27.17 -13.93 -27.15
N GLU A 442 -26.63 -14.49 -26.07
CA GLU A 442 -27.17 -14.32 -24.72
C GLU A 442 -27.23 -12.85 -24.28
N PHE A 443 -26.27 -12.02 -24.71
CA PHE A 443 -26.14 -10.63 -24.28
C PHE A 443 -26.57 -9.61 -25.34
N ARG A 444 -27.17 -10.07 -26.44
CA ARG A 444 -27.66 -9.21 -27.53
C ARG A 444 -28.62 -8.12 -27.05
N SER A 445 -29.45 -8.41 -26.04
CA SER A 445 -30.43 -7.48 -25.48
C SER A 445 -29.81 -6.30 -24.73
N VAL A 446 -28.62 -6.47 -24.16
CA VAL A 446 -27.93 -5.43 -23.36
C VAL A 446 -26.86 -4.69 -24.15
N ARG A 447 -26.54 -5.11 -25.38
CA ARG A 447 -25.47 -4.54 -26.22
C ARG A 447 -25.57 -3.03 -26.44
N LYS A 448 -26.78 -2.49 -26.64
CA LYS A 448 -26.99 -1.04 -26.82
C LYS A 448 -26.94 -0.23 -25.52
N ARG A 449 -26.83 -0.91 -24.37
CA ARG A 449 -26.81 -0.30 -23.03
C ARG A 449 -25.40 -0.24 -22.44
N LEU A 450 -24.44 -0.95 -23.02
CA LEU A 450 -23.03 -0.87 -22.64
C LEU A 450 -22.23 -0.22 -23.78
N VAL A 451 -21.65 0.94 -23.50
CA VAL A 451 -20.81 1.69 -24.45
C VAL A 451 -19.35 1.53 -24.02
N THR A 452 -18.50 0.98 -24.90
CA THR A 452 -17.10 0.66 -24.56
C THR A 452 -16.07 1.55 -25.25
N ASP A 453 -16.49 2.32 -26.26
CA ASP A 453 -15.66 3.09 -27.19
C ASP A 453 -15.69 4.60 -26.96
N ASP A 454 -16.49 5.07 -26.01
CA ASP A 454 -16.65 6.49 -25.68
C ASP A 454 -15.53 6.99 -24.76
N ARG A 455 -14.75 7.97 -25.23
CA ARG A 455 -13.62 8.55 -24.51
C ARG A 455 -13.89 9.94 -23.92
N SER A 456 -15.14 10.41 -23.95
CA SER A 456 -15.44 11.80 -23.56
C SER A 456 -15.17 12.10 -22.08
N PHE A 457 -14.92 11.07 -21.27
CA PHE A 457 -14.66 11.20 -19.84
C PHE A 457 -13.19 10.98 -19.48
N ALA A 458 -12.29 10.69 -20.43
CA ALA A 458 -10.90 10.33 -20.18
C ALA A 458 -10.12 11.35 -19.32
N ASP A 459 -10.38 12.64 -19.52
CA ASP A 459 -9.71 13.72 -18.80
C ASP A 459 -10.23 13.92 -17.37
N ILE A 460 -11.34 13.27 -17.00
CA ILE A 460 -11.98 13.40 -15.68
C ILE A 460 -11.90 12.07 -14.92
N LEU A 461 -12.30 10.99 -15.60
CA LEU A 461 -12.36 9.65 -15.11
C LEU A 461 -11.42 8.79 -15.97
N SER A 462 -10.20 8.62 -15.51
CA SER A 462 -9.27 7.63 -16.03
C SER A 462 -8.46 7.10 -14.87
N GLY A 463 -7.79 5.95 -15.04
CA GLY A 463 -6.85 5.42 -14.06
C GLY A 463 -5.80 6.43 -13.59
N CYS A 464 -5.47 7.41 -14.44
CA CYS A 464 -4.52 8.49 -14.14
C CYS A 464 -5.11 9.60 -13.25
N HIS A 465 -6.44 9.74 -13.21
CA HIS A 465 -7.17 10.76 -12.45
C HIS A 465 -7.97 10.18 -11.26
N LEU A 466 -7.89 8.86 -11.02
CA LEU A 466 -8.64 8.21 -9.95
C LEU A 466 -8.24 8.69 -8.55
N SER A 467 -6.96 9.01 -8.33
CA SER A 467 -6.49 9.57 -7.06
C SER A 467 -7.23 10.88 -6.73
N LYS A 468 -7.39 11.76 -7.72
CA LYS A 468 -8.14 13.01 -7.59
C LYS A 468 -9.63 12.77 -7.32
N MET A 469 -10.26 11.83 -8.03
CA MET A 469 -11.66 11.47 -7.81
C MET A 469 -11.90 10.98 -6.37
N VAL A 470 -11.03 10.10 -5.86
CA VAL A 470 -11.12 9.56 -4.50
C VAL A 470 -10.80 10.64 -3.46
N SER A 471 -9.86 11.53 -3.73
CA SER A 471 -9.55 12.67 -2.85
C SER A 471 -10.77 13.57 -2.67
N GLY A 472 -11.42 13.98 -3.76
CA GLY A 472 -12.64 14.80 -3.70
C GLY A 472 -13.81 14.10 -2.99
N LEU A 473 -13.90 12.77 -3.08
CA LEU A 473 -14.85 12.01 -2.26
C LEU A 473 -14.53 12.13 -0.77
N PHE A 474 -13.26 12.02 -0.38
CA PHE A 474 -12.86 12.13 1.02
C PHE A 474 -13.18 13.52 1.58
N GLU A 475 -12.88 14.58 0.83
CA GLU A 475 -13.25 15.96 1.18
C GLU A 475 -14.78 16.07 1.36
N ALA A 476 -15.56 15.51 0.43
CA ALA A 476 -17.00 15.48 0.54
C ALA A 476 -17.50 14.73 1.78
N ILE A 477 -16.90 13.59 2.13
CA ILE A 477 -17.19 12.81 3.35
C ILE A 477 -16.92 13.64 4.60
N GLU A 478 -15.79 14.34 4.65
CA GLU A 478 -15.35 15.15 5.80
C GLU A 478 -16.21 16.40 6.02
N GLY A 479 -17.00 16.80 5.02
CA GLY A 479 -17.98 17.89 5.15
C GLY A 479 -17.38 19.28 4.96
N GLU A 480 -16.14 19.37 4.49
CA GLU A 480 -15.55 20.64 4.03
C GLU A 480 -16.16 20.99 2.66
N ARG A 481 -16.99 22.04 2.61
CA ARG A 481 -17.40 22.74 1.39
C ARG A 481 -16.98 24.19 1.47
#